data_AF-A0A836FP56-F1
#
_entry.id   AF-A0A836FP56-F1
#
_cell.length_a   1.000
_cell.length_b   1.000
_cell.length_c   1.000
_cell.angle_alpha   90.00
_cell.angle_beta   90.00
_cell.angle_gamma   90.00
#
_symmetry.space_group_name_H-M   'P 1'
#
loop_
_entity.id
_entity.type
_entity.pdbx_description
1 polymer ?
#
loop_
_entity_poly.entity_id
_entity_poly.type
_entity_poly.pdbx_seq_one_letter_code
_entity_poly.pdbx_strand_id
1 'polypeptide(L)' 'CDINEICPHDFVCSKPNELDALVFGHIFTIITTPLLDNKLAMIVRDHPKLVNLCKRIEIRYFQRTED' A
#
# COMPACT_ATOMS: atom_id res chain seq x y z
N CYS A 1 -18.54 4.28 13.29
CA CYS A 1 -17.87 5.38 12.57
C CYS A 1 -18.24 5.27 11.11
N ASP A 2 -19.13 6.14 10.65
CA ASP A 2 -19.63 6.15 9.28
C ASP A 2 -18.50 6.32 8.28
N ILE A 3 -18.47 5.43 7.30
CA ILE A 3 -17.45 5.34 6.25
C ILE A 3 -17.53 6.47 5.20
N ASN A 4 -18.39 7.48 5.40
CA ASN A 4 -18.76 8.46 4.36
C ASN A 4 -18.35 9.91 4.65
N GLU A 5 -17.63 10.19 5.73
CA GLU A 5 -17.09 11.54 5.98
C GLU A 5 -15.64 11.44 6.45
N ILE A 6 -14.65 11.30 5.56
CA ILE A 6 -13.38 12.08 5.57
C ILE A 6 -12.73 12.01 4.16
N CYS A 7 -12.32 13.17 3.63
CA CYS A 7 -11.22 13.44 2.67
C CYS A 7 -11.59 13.90 1.24
N PRO A 8 -11.82 15.21 1.02
CA PRO A 8 -12.04 15.82 -0.30
C PRO A 8 -10.76 16.07 -1.12
N HIS A 9 -9.58 15.60 -0.73
CA HIS A 9 -8.35 15.95 -1.47
C HIS A 9 -7.19 14.97 -1.31
N ASP A 10 -7.48 13.76 -0.85
CA ASP A 10 -6.45 12.77 -0.55
C ASP A 10 -6.63 11.61 -1.51
N PHE A 11 -5.57 11.25 -2.22
CA PHE A 11 -5.44 10.08 -3.11
C PHE A 11 -5.74 8.72 -2.41
N VAL A 12 -6.18 8.81 -1.16
CA VAL A 12 -6.43 7.78 -0.16
C VAL A 12 -7.85 7.22 -0.24
N CYS A 13 -8.81 7.99 -0.75
CA CYS A 13 -10.24 7.61 -0.78
C CYS A 13 -10.74 7.16 -2.17
N SER A 14 -9.95 7.40 -3.23
CA SER A 14 -10.24 6.94 -4.59
C SER A 14 -9.94 5.46 -4.76
N LYS A 15 -10.74 4.77 -5.60
CA LYS A 15 -10.42 3.42 -6.08
C LYS A 15 -9.00 3.45 -6.68
N PRO A 16 -8.08 2.57 -6.25
CA PRO A 16 -6.74 2.54 -6.81
C PRO A 16 -6.81 2.32 -8.33
N ASN A 17 -5.98 3.06 -9.06
CA ASN A 17 -5.91 3.00 -10.51
C ASN A 17 -4.79 2.04 -10.98
N GLU A 18 -4.57 1.95 -12.30
CA GLU A 18 -3.56 1.05 -12.87
C GLU A 18 -2.13 1.37 -12.39
N LEU A 19 -1.82 2.66 -12.17
CA LEU A 19 -0.54 3.09 -11.64
C LEU A 19 -0.36 2.63 -10.18
N ASP A 20 -1.41 2.71 -9.37
CA ASP A 20 -1.37 2.22 -7.98
C ASP A 20 -1.09 0.72 -7.90
N ALA A 21 -1.69 -0.07 -8.79
CA ALA A 21 -1.44 -1.50 -8.86
C ALA A 21 0.02 -1.82 -9.23
N LEU A 22 0.58 -1.09 -10.20
CA LEU A 22 1.98 -1.26 -10.61
C LEU A 22 2.94 -0.88 -9.49
N VAL A 23 2.72 0.27 -8.85
CA VAL A 23 3.54 0.73 -7.71
C VAL A 23 3.41 -0.24 -6.54
N PHE A 24 2.20 -0.71 -6.22
CA PHE A 24 1.96 -1.70 -5.18
C PHE A 24 2.79 -2.95 -5.39
N GLY A 25 2.76 -3.55 -6.58
CA GLY A 25 3.50 -4.78 -6.87
C GLY A 25 4.99 -4.63 -6.60
N HIS A 26 5.60 -3.55 -7.10
CA HIS A 26 7.02 -3.30 -6.88
C HIS A 26 7.37 -3.06 -5.41
N ILE A 27 6.63 -2.19 -4.73
CA ILE A 27 6.90 -1.85 -3.33
C ILE A 27 6.66 -3.05 -2.43
N PHE A 28 5.58 -3.81 -2.66
CA PHE A 28 5.27 -5.02 -1.91
C PHE A 28 6.38 -6.06 -2.07
N THR A 29 6.86 -6.32 -3.29
CA THR A 29 7.99 -7.22 -3.54
C THR A 29 9.26 -6.77 -2.83
N ILE A 30 9.59 -5.48 -2.88
CA ILE A 30 10.78 -4.92 -2.20
C ILE A 30 10.70 -5.11 -0.67
N ILE A 31 9.51 -4.96 -0.07
CA ILE A 31 9.33 -5.05 1.38
C ILE A 31 9.27 -6.51 1.88
N THR A 32 8.66 -7.41 1.10
CA THR A 32 8.35 -8.78 1.53
C THR A 32 9.37 -9.81 1.08
N THR A 33 10.18 -9.52 0.06
CA THR A 33 11.23 -10.43 -0.41
C THR A 33 12.50 -10.23 0.42
N PRO A 34 13.05 -11.30 1.02
CA PRO A 34 14.35 -11.22 1.68
C PRO A 34 15.44 -11.00 0.62
N LEU A 35 16.07 -9.83 0.64
CA LEU A 35 17.20 -9.48 -0.22
C LEU A 35 18.51 -9.58 0.56
N LEU A 36 19.63 -9.78 -0.15
CA LEU A 36 20.97 -9.78 0.44
C LEU A 36 21.35 -8.40 1.05
N ASP A 37 20.78 -7.31 0.51
CA ASP A 37 20.91 -5.95 1.03
C ASP A 37 19.51 -5.35 1.27
N ASN A 38 19.24 -4.95 2.52
CA ASN A 38 17.96 -4.42 2.96
C ASN A 38 17.85 -2.89 2.85
N LYS A 39 18.88 -2.18 2.36
CA LYS A 39 18.87 -0.72 2.23
C LYS A 39 17.66 -0.20 1.46
N LEU A 40 17.30 -0.87 0.36
CA LEU A 40 16.15 -0.46 -0.45
C LEU A 40 14.85 -0.57 0.34
N ALA A 41 14.66 -1.65 1.09
CA ALA A 41 13.52 -1.83 1.97
C ALA A 41 13.50 -0.80 3.11
N MET A 42 14.66 -0.40 3.64
CA MET A 42 14.76 0.67 4.64
C MET A 42 14.34 2.02 4.07
N ILE A 43 14.87 2.41 2.91
CA ILE A 43 14.50 3.66 2.22
C ILE A 43 12.99 3.71 1.97
N VAL A 44 12.42 2.62 1.46
CA VAL A 44 10.97 2.53 1.21
C VAL A 44 10.15 2.65 2.50
N ARG A 45 10.61 2.05 3.62
CA ARG A 45 9.94 2.16 4.92
C ARG A 45 9.96 3.58 5.49
N ASP A 46 10.99 4.37 5.17
CA ASP A 46 11.07 5.79 5.52
C ASP A 46 10.13 6.70 4.70
N HIS A 47 9.45 6.15 3.69
CA HIS A 47 8.43 6.86 2.90
C HIS A 47 7.01 6.43 3.31
N PRO A 48 6.39 7.07 4.33
CA PRO A 48 5.11 6.65 4.88
C PRO A 48 3.96 6.67 3.87
N LYS A 49 4.01 7.54 2.85
CA LYS A 49 3.02 7.55 1.77
C LYS A 49 2.99 6.23 0.98
N LEU A 50 4.15 5.65 0.67
CA LEU A 50 4.27 4.38 -0.06
C LEU A 50 3.85 3.21 0.82
N VAL A 51 4.29 3.20 2.08
CA VAL A 51 3.90 2.16 3.06
C VAL A 51 2.39 2.16 3.27
N ASN A 52 1.78 3.34 3.41
CA ASN A 52 0.34 3.47 3.61
C ASN A 52 -0.46 3.06 2.35
N LEU A 53 0.04 3.36 1.15
CA LEU A 53 -0.56 2.86 -0.10
C LEU A 53 -0.60 1.33 -0.11
N CYS A 54 0.53 0.67 0.19
CA CYS A 54 0.61 -0.79 0.20
C CYS A 54 -0.33 -1.43 1.23
N LYS A 55 -0.32 -0.92 2.47
CA LYS A 55 -1.20 -1.41 3.53
C LYS A 55 -2.68 -1.30 3.14
N ARG A 56 -3.10 -0.21 2.52
CA ARG A 56 -4.51 -0.03 2.11
C ARG A 56 -4.91 -1.02 1.02
N ILE A 57 -4.07 -1.22 0.01
CA ILE A 57 -4.36 -2.16 -1.08
C ILE A 57 -4.40 -3.59 -0.54
N GLU A 58 -3.44 -3.96 0.31
CA GLU A 58 -3.40 -5.24 1.01
C GLU A 58 -4.69 -5.48 1.83
N ILE A 59 -5.07 -4.53 2.67
CA ILE A 59 -6.29 -4.59 3.49
C ILE A 59 -7.55 -4.70 2.62
N ARG A 60 -7.66 -3.89 1.56
CA ARG A 60 -8.88 -3.79 0.77
C ARG A 60 -9.11 -4.97 -0.18
N TYR A 61 -8.04 -5.58 -0.71
CA TYR A 61 -8.14 -6.57 -1.79
C TYR A 61 -7.57 -7.94 -1.43
N PHE A 62 -6.72 -8.04 -0.39
CA PHE A 62 -5.99 -9.26 -0.06
C PHE A 62 -6.20 -9.73 1.39
N GLN A 63 -6.95 -9.00 2.23
CA GLN A 63 -7.42 -9.56 3.49
C GLN A 63 -8.36 -10.73 3.19
N ARG A 64 -8.01 -11.90 3.69
CA ARG A 64 -8.85 -13.08 3.64
C ARG A 64 -10.09 -12.81 4.50
N THR A 65 -11.26 -12.72 3.87
CA THR A 65 -12.52 -13.04 4.55
C THR A 65 -12.50 -14.54 4.80
N GLU A 66 -12.64 -14.95 6.06
CA GLU A 66 -12.82 -16.38 6.39
C GLU A 66 -14.15 -16.84 5.78
N ASP A 67 -14.07 -17.73 4.78
CA ASP A 67 -15.19 -18.54 4.27
C ASP A 67 -15.03 -19.98 4.78
#